data_AF-A0ABD0LR77-F1
#
_entry.id   AF-A0ABD0LR77-F1
#
_cell.length_a   1.000
_cell.length_b   1.000
_cell.length_c   1.000
_cell.angle_alpha   90.00
_cell.angle_beta   90.00
_cell.angle_gamma   90.00
#
_symmetry.space_group_name_H-M   'P 1'
#
loop_
_entity.id
_entity.type
_entity.pdbx_description
1 polymer ?
#
loop_
_entity_poly.entity_id
_entity_poly.type
_entity_poly.pdbx_seq_one_letter_code
_entity_poly.pdbx_strand_id
1 'polypeptide(L)'
;MESDRIRVKMERDNDEFQRRLLRELENEKRKIQDQEAEARRRMEEMRREAEERRKEAERQRREAERLKKEAETRPKSDPPRPASKTMLYYDMGDYRQKLIDERKRIEELLKASPKKEKDLWDIKVLQRPRIPPTPKSADRANRDNVREFNELKHRNFDTRYEFRSIFPDVPFTNRRLEQQQDALIRQQEANLRTVGHTRPKRAEIVIPPRRAVSRPEWLDRDPTPLPHR
;
A
#
# COMPACT_ATOMS: atom_id res chain seq x y z
N MET A 1 -63.09 -9.74 -51.18
CA MET A 1 -62.97 -8.27 -51.28
C MET A 1 -62.60 -7.63 -49.94
N GLU A 2 -63.40 -7.76 -48.89
CA GLU A 2 -63.10 -7.11 -47.60
C GLU A 2 -61.99 -7.84 -46.80
N SER A 3 -62.00 -9.17 -46.81
CA SER A 3 -60.95 -10.00 -46.20
C SER A 3 -59.57 -9.80 -46.84
N ASP A 4 -59.52 -9.54 -48.14
CA ASP A 4 -58.28 -9.30 -48.88
C ASP A 4 -57.67 -7.94 -48.51
N ARG A 5 -58.51 -6.92 -48.29
CA ARG A 5 -58.08 -5.61 -47.81
C ARG A 5 -57.50 -5.68 -46.39
N ILE A 6 -58.07 -6.51 -45.52
CA ILE A 6 -57.57 -6.72 -44.15
C ILE A 6 -56.20 -7.43 -44.19
N ARG A 7 -56.04 -8.44 -45.04
CA ARG A 7 -54.75 -9.14 -45.21
C ARG A 7 -53.65 -8.20 -45.72
N VAL A 8 -53.92 -7.41 -46.76
CA VAL A 8 -52.96 -6.45 -47.31
C VAL A 8 -52.59 -5.38 -46.28
N LYS A 9 -53.54 -4.93 -45.45
CA LYS A 9 -53.27 -3.98 -44.37
C LYS A 9 -52.36 -4.61 -43.30
N MET A 10 -52.65 -5.84 -42.86
CA MET A 10 -51.82 -6.55 -41.89
C MET A 10 -50.41 -6.82 -42.41
N GLU A 11 -50.26 -7.16 -43.69
CA GLU A 11 -48.96 -7.36 -44.33
C GLU A 11 -48.13 -6.07 -44.36
N ARG A 12 -48.77 -4.95 -44.70
CA ARG A 12 -48.13 -3.62 -44.66
C ARG A 12 -47.72 -3.22 -43.25
N ASP A 13 -48.58 -3.44 -42.26
CA ASP A 13 -48.29 -3.15 -40.85
C ASP A 13 -47.13 -4.03 -40.32
N ASN A 14 -47.07 -5.29 -40.76
CA ASN A 14 -45.98 -6.21 -40.44
C ASN A 14 -44.65 -5.79 -41.08
N ASP A 15 -44.66 -5.37 -42.35
CA ASP A 15 -43.49 -4.83 -43.04
C ASP A 15 -42.97 -3.54 -42.40
N GLU A 16 -43.89 -2.66 -41.99
CA GLU A 16 -43.53 -1.44 -41.27
C GLU A 16 -42.92 -1.74 -39.89
N PHE A 17 -43.44 -2.75 -39.18
CA PHE A 17 -42.88 -3.22 -37.93
C PHE A 17 -41.46 -3.77 -38.11
N GLN A 18 -41.23 -4.64 -39.10
CA GLN A 18 -39.90 -5.17 -39.41
C GLN A 18 -38.91 -4.06 -39.78
N ARG A 19 -39.33 -3.06 -40.56
CA ARG A 19 -38.49 -1.89 -40.90
C ARG A 19 -38.18 -1.01 -39.71
N ARG A 20 -39.05 -0.91 -38.71
CA ARG A 20 -38.76 -0.19 -37.46
C ARG A 20 -37.75 -0.96 -36.62
N LEU A 21 -37.93 -2.27 -36.48
CA LEU A 21 -37.01 -3.13 -35.74
C LEU A 21 -35.59 -3.10 -36.31
N LEU A 22 -35.44 -3.16 -37.64
CA LEU A 22 -34.13 -3.05 -38.29
C LEU A 22 -33.46 -1.69 -38.04
N ARG A 23 -34.24 -0.60 -38.05
CA ARG A 23 -33.74 0.74 -37.75
C ARG A 23 -33.32 0.88 -36.30
N GLU A 24 -34.06 0.28 -35.37
CA GLU A 24 -33.68 0.25 -33.95
C GLU A 24 -32.38 -0.53 -33.75
N LEU A 25 -32.23 -1.71 -34.35
CA LEU A 25 -30.98 -2.48 -34.30
C LEU A 25 -29.80 -1.73 -34.91
N GLU A 26 -30.00 -1.01 -36.02
CA GLU A 26 -28.94 -0.19 -36.62
C GLU A 26 -28.55 0.98 -35.71
N ASN A 27 -29.52 1.64 -35.08
CA ASN A 27 -29.28 2.72 -34.12
C ASN A 27 -28.55 2.21 -32.87
N GLU A 28 -28.92 1.04 -32.35
CA GLU A 28 -28.23 0.41 -31.23
C GLU A 28 -26.79 0.04 -31.59
N LYS A 29 -26.57 -0.53 -32.79
CA LYS A 29 -25.23 -0.85 -33.28
C LYS A 29 -24.37 0.40 -33.41
N ARG A 30 -24.91 1.50 -33.95
CA ARG A 30 -24.22 2.80 -34.02
C ARG A 30 -23.87 3.32 -32.64
N LYS A 31 -24.81 3.27 -31.68
CA LYS A 31 -24.58 3.69 -30.30
C LYS A 31 -23.48 2.89 -29.61
N ILE A 32 -23.45 1.57 -29.80
CA ILE A 32 -22.39 0.70 -29.27
C ILE A 32 -21.04 1.06 -29.92
N GLN A 33 -21.02 1.29 -31.23
CA GLN A 33 -19.82 1.68 -31.94
C GLN A 33 -19.27 3.03 -31.46
N ASP A 34 -20.14 4.01 -31.20
CA ASP A 34 -19.75 5.32 -30.65
C ASP A 34 -19.21 5.19 -29.22
N GLN A 35 -19.85 4.36 -28.39
CA GLN A 35 -19.37 4.06 -27.04
C GLN A 35 -18.01 3.35 -27.06
N GLU A 36 -17.80 2.42 -27.98
CA GLU A 36 -16.52 1.74 -28.15
C GLU A 36 -15.43 2.71 -28.65
N ALA A 37 -15.76 3.59 -29.60
CA ALA A 37 -14.84 4.61 -30.09
C ALA A 37 -14.46 5.60 -28.98
N GLU A 38 -15.42 6.02 -28.16
CA GLU A 38 -15.17 6.88 -26.99
C GLU A 38 -14.32 6.17 -25.94
N ALA A 39 -14.60 4.89 -25.65
CA ALA A 39 -13.80 4.08 -24.74
C ALA A 39 -12.36 3.90 -25.24
N ARG A 40 -12.17 3.68 -26.54
CA ARG A 40 -10.84 3.60 -27.18
C ARG A 40 -10.07 4.91 -27.03
N ARG A 41 -10.72 6.06 -27.26
CA ARG A 41 -10.10 7.38 -27.06
C ARG A 41 -9.68 7.60 -25.61
N ARG A 42 -10.56 7.29 -24.65
CA ARG A 42 -10.24 7.36 -23.21
C ARG A 42 -9.07 6.47 -22.82
N MET A 43 -9.02 5.24 -23.33
CA MET A 43 -7.92 4.31 -23.06
C MET A 43 -6.60 4.81 -23.66
N GLU A 44 -6.64 5.42 -24.85
CA GLU A 44 -5.46 6.01 -25.48
C GLU A 44 -4.97 7.24 -24.70
N GLU A 45 -5.88 8.08 -24.22
CA GLU A 45 -5.56 9.24 -23.38
C GLU A 45 -4.91 8.80 -22.06
N MET A 46 -5.51 7.83 -21.36
CA MET A 46 -4.92 7.23 -20.16
C MET A 46 -3.52 6.64 -20.42
N ARG A 47 -3.32 6.03 -21.59
CA ARG A 47 -2.01 5.50 -21.99
C ARG A 47 -0.99 6.63 -22.22
N ARG A 48 -1.39 7.72 -22.86
CA ARG A 48 -0.53 8.91 -23.07
C ARG A 48 -0.17 9.57 -21.75
N GLU A 49 -1.14 9.74 -20.86
CA GLU A 49 -0.90 10.30 -19.52
C GLU A 49 0.05 9.42 -18.71
N ALA A 50 -0.13 8.09 -18.74
CA ALA A 50 0.78 7.16 -18.07
C ALA A 50 2.21 7.21 -18.65
N GLU A 51 2.34 7.40 -19.97
CA GLU A 51 3.64 7.55 -20.62
C GLU A 51 4.33 8.88 -20.25
N GLU A 52 3.59 9.99 -20.22
CA GLU A 52 4.10 11.29 -19.77
C GLU A 52 4.52 11.24 -18.30
N ARG A 53 3.68 10.64 -17.42
CA ARG A 53 4.02 10.44 -16.01
C ARG A 53 5.28 9.60 -15.83
N ARG A 54 5.48 8.59 -16.68
CA ARG A 54 6.72 7.78 -16.69
C ARG A 54 7.93 8.60 -17.13
N LYS A 55 7.81 9.43 -18.17
CA LYS A 55 8.88 10.34 -18.63
C LYS A 55 9.23 11.38 -17.57
N GLU A 56 8.23 11.96 -16.90
CA GLU A 56 8.45 12.90 -15.80
C GLU A 56 9.17 12.25 -14.62
N ALA A 57 8.77 11.05 -14.22
CA ALA A 57 9.44 10.30 -13.17
C ALA A 57 10.91 9.97 -13.55
N GLU A 58 11.17 9.67 -14.82
CA GLU A 58 12.53 9.45 -15.32
C GLU A 58 13.37 10.73 -15.28
N ARG A 59 12.79 11.88 -15.66
CA ARG A 59 13.45 13.20 -15.53
C ARG A 59 13.77 13.53 -14.08
N GLN A 60 12.80 13.35 -13.17
CA GLN A 60 13.00 13.57 -11.74
C GLN A 60 14.09 12.65 -11.17
N ARG A 61 14.10 11.37 -11.57
CA ARG A 61 15.14 10.43 -11.15
C ARG A 61 16.52 10.89 -11.61
N ARG A 62 16.64 11.35 -12.86
CA ARG A 62 17.90 11.86 -13.42
C ARG A 62 18.34 13.15 -12.73
N GLU A 63 17.42 14.03 -12.40
CA GLU A 63 17.71 15.25 -11.62
C GLU A 63 18.16 14.93 -10.20
N ALA A 64 17.48 14.00 -9.52
CA ALA A 64 17.86 13.51 -8.21
C ALA A 64 19.25 12.85 -8.22
N GLU A 65 19.58 12.09 -9.28
CA GLU A 65 20.91 11.49 -9.44
C GLU A 65 21.99 12.56 -9.67
N ARG A 66 21.69 13.61 -10.45
CA ARG A 66 22.59 14.76 -10.61
C ARG A 66 22.82 15.50 -9.30
N LEU A 67 21.75 15.78 -8.54
CA LEU A 67 21.83 16.41 -7.22
C LEU A 67 22.59 15.54 -6.22
N LYS A 68 22.38 14.23 -6.26
CA LYS A 68 23.12 13.27 -5.42
C LYS A 68 24.61 13.29 -5.76
N LYS A 69 24.96 13.26 -7.05
CA LYS A 69 26.35 13.35 -7.52
C LYS A 69 26.99 14.69 -7.15
N GLU A 70 26.23 15.79 -7.26
CA GLU A 70 26.68 17.11 -6.82
C GLU A 70 26.95 17.12 -5.31
N ALA A 71 26.04 16.58 -4.49
CA ALA A 71 26.20 16.46 -3.05
C ALA A 71 27.39 15.57 -2.65
N GLU A 72 27.69 14.53 -3.44
CA GLU A 72 28.84 13.66 -3.25
C GLU A 72 30.17 14.33 -3.65
N THR A 73 30.15 15.19 -4.67
CA THR A 73 31.33 15.95 -5.13
C THR A 73 31.61 17.21 -4.30
N ARG A 74 30.63 17.68 -3.52
CA ARG A 74 30.88 18.72 -2.52
C ARG A 74 31.85 18.15 -1.49
N PRO A 75 32.98 18.81 -1.21
CA PRO A 75 33.87 18.35 -0.15
C PRO A 75 33.05 18.24 1.13
N LYS A 76 33.14 17.10 1.83
CA LYS A 76 32.68 16.99 3.21
C LYS A 76 33.49 17.99 4.02
N SER A 77 33.01 19.24 4.08
CA SER A 77 33.46 20.18 5.08
C SER A 77 33.16 19.54 6.42
N ASP A 78 34.12 19.59 7.33
CA ASP A 78 33.90 19.27 8.73
C ASP A 78 32.58 19.88 9.20
N PRO A 79 31.83 19.21 10.09
CA PRO A 79 30.58 19.75 10.61
C PRO A 79 30.84 21.19 11.04
N PRO A 80 30.01 22.16 10.60
CA PRO A 80 30.27 23.55 10.89
C PRO A 80 30.42 23.68 12.40
N ARG A 81 31.57 24.19 12.83
CA ARG A 81 31.80 24.60 14.22
C ARG A 81 30.54 25.33 14.67
N PRO A 82 29.89 24.94 15.78
CA PRO A 82 28.56 25.42 16.11
C PRO A 82 28.56 26.94 16.01
N ALA A 83 27.68 27.45 15.15
CA ALA A 83 27.51 28.87 14.94
C ALA A 83 27.46 29.54 16.32
N SER A 84 28.20 30.64 16.47
CA SER A 84 28.26 31.37 17.73
C SER A 84 26.83 31.54 18.27
N LYS A 85 26.67 31.37 19.58
CA LYS A 85 25.38 31.34 20.28
C LYS A 85 24.39 32.40 19.78
N THR A 86 24.88 33.55 19.32
CA THR A 86 24.11 34.65 18.72
C THR A 86 23.43 34.29 17.39
N MET A 87 24.06 33.55 16.47
CA MET A 87 23.45 33.17 15.17
C MET A 87 22.30 32.16 15.31
N LEU A 88 22.36 31.27 16.30
CA LEU A 88 21.27 30.35 16.64
C LEU A 88 20.02 31.08 17.14
N TYR A 89 20.17 32.22 17.83
CA TYR A 89 19.03 33.02 18.28
C TYR A 89 18.33 33.76 17.14
N TYR A 90 19.05 34.15 16.09
CA TYR A 90 18.43 34.73 14.89
C TYR A 90 17.68 33.66 14.10
N ASP A 91 18.27 32.47 13.89
CA ASP A 91 17.63 31.37 13.16
C ASP A 91 16.37 30.84 13.89
N MET A 92 16.43 30.71 15.22
CA MET A 92 15.26 30.33 16.03
C MET A 92 14.23 31.46 16.15
N GLY A 93 14.65 32.73 16.10
CA GLY A 93 13.78 33.89 16.09
C GLY A 93 12.97 33.99 14.80
N ASP A 94 13.63 33.80 13.66
CA ASP A 94 13.01 33.80 12.34
C ASP A 94 12.07 32.61 12.18
N TYR A 95 12.46 31.43 12.69
CA TYR A 95 11.59 30.25 12.68
C TYR A 95 10.36 30.44 13.57
N ARG A 96 10.53 31.05 14.74
CA ARG A 96 9.42 31.40 15.64
C ARG A 96 8.47 32.41 15.00
N GLN A 97 8.99 33.39 14.25
CA GLN A 97 8.18 34.38 13.54
C GLN A 97 7.40 33.73 12.39
N LYS A 98 8.04 32.86 11.60
CA LYS A 98 7.38 32.07 10.54
C LYS A 98 6.22 31.23 11.10
N LEU A 99 6.41 30.57 12.23
CA LEU A 99 5.35 29.79 12.88
C LEU A 99 4.17 30.67 13.35
N ILE A 100 4.45 31.89 13.81
CA ILE A 100 3.40 32.85 14.20
C ILE A 100 2.60 33.30 12.96
N ASP A 101 3.28 33.57 11.85
CA ASP A 101 2.64 34.03 10.62
C ASP A 101 1.83 32.91 9.95
N GLU A 102 2.35 31.68 9.93
CA GLU A 102 1.61 30.49 9.49
C GLU A 102 0.36 30.25 10.35
N ARG A 103 0.48 30.37 11.67
CA ARG A 103 -0.67 30.25 12.58
C ARG A 103 -1.74 31.30 12.28
N LYS A 104 -1.35 32.57 12.09
CA LYS A 104 -2.28 33.64 11.73
C LYS A 104 -2.95 33.37 10.38
N ARG A 105 -2.19 32.87 9.40
CA ARG A 105 -2.72 32.49 8.08
C ARG A 105 -3.74 31.37 8.16
N ILE A 106 -3.52 30.35 9.00
CA ILE A 106 -4.48 29.26 9.24
C ILE A 106 -5.74 29.80 9.93
N GLU A 107 -5.59 30.65 10.95
CA GLU A 107 -6.73 31.28 11.63
C GLU A 107 -7.56 32.15 10.67
N GLU A 108 -6.91 32.89 9.78
CA GLU A 108 -7.57 33.68 8.74
C GLU A 108 -8.29 32.80 7.73
N LEU A 109 -7.70 31.68 7.28
CA LEU A 109 -8.35 30.70 6.41
C LEU A 109 -9.57 30.05 7.09
N LEU A 110 -9.48 29.72 8.38
CA LEU A 110 -10.59 29.18 9.16
C LEU A 110 -11.70 30.23 9.37
N LYS A 111 -11.34 31.51 9.49
CA LYS A 111 -12.30 32.62 9.63
C LYS A 111 -12.93 33.05 8.30
N ALA A 112 -12.17 32.97 7.21
CA ALA A 112 -12.59 33.32 5.85
C ALA A 112 -13.34 32.17 5.16
N SER A 113 -13.21 30.93 5.65
CA SER A 113 -14.05 29.83 5.20
C SER A 113 -15.51 30.12 5.60
N PRO A 114 -16.43 30.38 4.66
CA PRO A 114 -17.84 30.49 5.00
C PRO A 114 -18.26 29.15 5.61
N LYS A 115 -19.00 29.19 6.72
CA LYS A 115 -19.57 28.04 7.43
C LYS A 115 -20.41 27.16 6.49
N LYS A 116 -19.77 26.33 5.67
CA LYS A 116 -20.39 25.31 4.80
C LYS A 116 -20.49 23.95 5.52
N GLU A 117 -20.66 23.98 6.84
CA GLU A 117 -20.91 22.77 7.65
C GLU A 117 -22.40 22.45 7.80
N LYS A 118 -23.31 23.32 7.34
CA LYS A 118 -24.75 23.09 7.48
C LYS A 118 -25.41 22.31 6.33
N ASP A 119 -24.75 22.14 5.19
CA ASP A 119 -25.34 21.46 4.03
C ASP A 119 -24.96 19.97 3.90
N LEU A 120 -24.10 19.46 4.81
CA LEU A 120 -23.69 18.04 4.82
C LEU A 120 -24.73 17.11 5.47
N TRP A 121 -25.69 17.66 6.22
CA TRP A 121 -26.71 16.87 6.94
C TRP A 121 -28.10 16.91 6.28
N ASP A 122 -28.35 17.82 5.33
CA ASP A 122 -29.60 17.88 4.56
C ASP A 122 -29.53 17.03 3.28
N ILE A 123 -28.98 15.81 3.40
CA ILE A 123 -29.11 14.79 2.36
C ILE A 123 -30.56 14.30 2.39
N LYS A 124 -31.42 14.94 1.60
CA LYS A 124 -32.73 14.40 1.23
C LYS A 124 -32.50 12.98 0.71
N VAL A 125 -32.88 11.98 1.50
CA VAL A 125 -32.70 10.56 1.20
C VAL A 125 -33.51 10.25 -0.07
N LEU A 126 -32.90 10.44 -1.23
CA LEU A 126 -33.34 9.80 -2.47
C LEU A 126 -33.38 8.31 -2.12
N GLN A 127 -34.57 7.69 -2.17
CA GLN A 127 -34.69 6.25 -2.07
C GLN A 127 -33.71 5.63 -3.07
N ARG A 128 -32.59 5.12 -2.57
CA ARG A 128 -31.62 4.42 -3.41
C ARG A 128 -32.37 3.23 -4.00
N PRO A 129 -32.23 2.95 -5.31
CA PRO A 129 -32.67 1.67 -5.85
C PRO A 129 -32.06 0.56 -4.99
N ARG A 130 -32.87 -0.45 -4.63
CA ARG A 130 -32.41 -1.57 -3.81
C ARG A 130 -31.14 -2.13 -4.46
N ILE A 131 -30.04 -2.08 -3.74
CA ILE A 131 -28.77 -2.67 -4.17
C ILE A 131 -29.09 -4.14 -4.48
N PRO A 132 -28.83 -4.65 -5.70
CA PRO A 132 -29.04 -6.06 -5.99
C PRO A 132 -28.23 -6.88 -4.98
N PRO A 133 -28.76 -8.01 -4.48
CA PRO A 133 -28.01 -8.85 -3.54
C PRO A 133 -26.65 -9.17 -4.16
N THR A 134 -25.58 -8.97 -3.38
CA THR A 134 -24.23 -9.27 -3.83
C THR A 134 -24.19 -10.71 -4.33
N PRO A 135 -23.68 -10.97 -5.55
CA PRO A 135 -23.63 -12.32 -6.09
C PRO A 135 -22.81 -13.19 -5.14
N LYS A 136 -23.27 -14.42 -4.87
CA LYS A 136 -22.58 -15.41 -4.00
C LYS A 136 -21.12 -15.69 -4.42
N SER A 137 -20.75 -15.29 -5.64
CA SER A 137 -19.42 -15.38 -6.21
C SER A 137 -18.45 -14.25 -5.79
N ALA A 138 -18.94 -13.16 -5.17
CA ALA A 138 -18.09 -12.00 -4.88
C ALA A 138 -17.06 -12.26 -3.76
N ASP A 139 -17.34 -13.19 -2.86
CA ASP A 139 -16.46 -13.54 -1.72
C ASP A 139 -15.91 -14.98 -1.85
N ARG A 140 -15.70 -15.48 -3.07
CA ARG A 140 -15.10 -16.81 -3.26
C ARG A 140 -13.58 -16.71 -3.15
N ALA A 141 -12.98 -17.54 -2.31
CA ALA A 141 -11.52 -17.60 -2.20
C ALA A 141 -10.87 -18.18 -3.45
N ASN A 142 -9.70 -17.66 -3.81
CA ASN A 142 -8.89 -18.22 -4.89
C ASN A 142 -8.53 -19.69 -4.54
N ARG A 143 -8.83 -20.62 -5.45
CA ARG A 143 -8.64 -22.06 -5.24
C ARG A 143 -7.18 -22.42 -4.99
N ASP A 144 -6.23 -21.73 -5.61
CA ASP A 144 -4.80 -21.97 -5.40
C ASP A 144 -4.37 -21.54 -4.00
N ASN A 145 -4.80 -20.37 -3.54
CA ASN A 145 -4.51 -19.89 -2.17
C ASN A 145 -5.11 -20.82 -1.11
N VAL A 146 -6.32 -21.35 -1.35
CA VAL A 146 -6.96 -22.32 -0.44
C VAL A 146 -6.20 -23.65 -0.43
N ARG A 147 -5.68 -24.09 -1.59
CA ARG A 147 -4.85 -25.31 -1.68
C ARG A 147 -3.55 -25.13 -0.89
N GLU A 148 -2.82 -24.05 -1.15
CA GLU A 148 -1.56 -23.72 -0.45
C GLU A 148 -1.77 -23.59 1.06
N PHE A 149 -2.82 -22.88 1.49
CA PHE A 149 -3.15 -22.76 2.91
C PHE A 149 -3.48 -24.12 3.54
N ASN A 150 -4.22 -24.99 2.85
CA ASN A 150 -4.51 -26.33 3.34
C ASN A 150 -3.24 -27.19 3.43
N GLU A 151 -2.34 -27.13 2.45
CA GLU A 151 -1.05 -27.82 2.53
C GLU A 151 -0.24 -27.33 3.74
N LEU A 152 -0.22 -26.01 3.96
CA LEU A 152 0.44 -25.42 5.12
C LEU A 152 -0.19 -25.91 6.43
N LYS A 153 -1.52 -25.88 6.53
CA LYS A 153 -2.28 -26.38 7.69
C LYS A 153 -1.95 -27.83 8.04
N HIS A 154 -1.60 -28.65 7.04
CA HIS A 154 -1.30 -30.08 7.21
C HIS A 154 0.20 -30.42 7.25
N ARG A 155 1.10 -29.45 7.06
CA ARG A 155 2.55 -29.67 7.08
C ARG A 155 3.01 -30.04 8.51
N ASN A 156 3.65 -31.20 8.63
CA ASN A 156 4.04 -31.95 9.85
C ASN A 156 4.69 -31.14 10.98
N PHE A 157 3.90 -30.34 11.69
CA PHE A 157 4.27 -29.71 12.95
C PHE A 157 3.19 -30.00 13.97
N ASP A 158 3.55 -30.59 15.11
CA ASP A 158 2.61 -30.92 16.20
C ASP A 158 1.84 -29.67 16.69
N THR A 159 2.47 -28.49 16.58
CA THR A 159 1.86 -27.20 16.89
C THR A 159 0.63 -26.85 16.06
N ARG A 160 0.43 -27.51 14.90
CA ARG A 160 -0.72 -27.32 14.01
C ARG A 160 -1.84 -28.32 14.25
N TYR A 161 -1.65 -29.33 15.10
CA TYR A 161 -2.70 -30.30 15.45
C TYR A 161 -3.89 -29.61 16.14
N GLU A 162 -3.59 -28.80 17.17
CA GLU A 162 -4.60 -27.99 17.87
C GLU A 162 -5.35 -27.06 16.92
N PHE A 163 -4.64 -26.42 15.98
CA PHE A 163 -5.24 -25.53 14.99
C PHE A 163 -6.25 -26.25 14.08
N ARG A 164 -5.91 -27.47 13.65
CA ARG A 164 -6.78 -28.31 12.81
C ARG A 164 -8.05 -28.74 13.54
N SER A 165 -7.98 -28.91 14.86
CA SER A 165 -9.17 -29.23 15.67
C SER A 165 -10.15 -28.06 15.73
N ILE A 166 -9.65 -26.83 15.85
CA ILE A 166 -10.47 -25.61 15.96
C ILE A 166 -11.06 -25.22 14.60
N PHE A 167 -10.28 -25.38 13.53
CA PHE A 167 -10.71 -25.09 12.17
C PHE A 167 -10.63 -26.37 11.33
N PRO A 168 -11.61 -27.28 11.38
CA PRO A 168 -11.60 -28.49 10.56
C PRO A 168 -11.88 -28.18 9.08
N ASP A 169 -12.73 -27.18 8.82
CA ASP A 169 -13.28 -26.91 7.50
C ASP A 169 -12.30 -26.22 6.54
N VAL A 170 -12.53 -26.41 5.23
CA VAL A 170 -11.83 -25.70 4.15
C VAL A 170 -12.42 -24.30 3.95
N PRO A 171 -11.60 -23.23 3.93
CA PRO A 171 -12.09 -21.86 3.77
C PRO A 171 -12.41 -21.54 2.30
N PHE A 172 -13.65 -21.75 1.88
CA PHE A 172 -14.10 -21.45 0.51
C PHE A 172 -14.34 -19.96 0.21
N THR A 173 -14.36 -19.10 1.23
CA THR A 173 -14.58 -17.65 1.10
C THR A 173 -13.35 -16.86 1.52
N ASN A 174 -13.12 -15.67 0.94
CA ASN A 174 -11.93 -14.87 1.26
C ASN A 174 -11.96 -14.48 2.74
N ARG A 175 -13.13 -14.03 3.24
CA ARG A 175 -13.31 -13.71 4.65
C ARG A 175 -12.92 -14.87 5.57
N ARG A 176 -13.30 -16.11 5.23
CA ARG A 176 -12.99 -17.29 6.05
C ARG A 176 -11.53 -17.70 5.93
N LEU A 177 -10.92 -17.51 4.76
CA LEU A 177 -9.50 -17.78 4.52
C LEU A 177 -8.63 -16.83 5.35
N GLU A 178 -8.92 -15.53 5.30
CA GLU A 178 -8.21 -14.49 6.09
C GLU A 178 -8.35 -14.75 7.60
N GLN A 179 -9.55 -15.06 8.08
CA GLN A 179 -9.78 -15.40 9.49
C GLN A 179 -8.95 -16.60 9.96
N GLN A 180 -8.86 -17.65 9.14
CA GLN A 180 -8.06 -18.83 9.47
C GLN A 180 -6.55 -18.52 9.40
N GLN A 181 -6.10 -17.70 8.44
CA GLN A 181 -4.71 -17.26 8.35
C GLN A 181 -4.29 -16.44 9.57
N ASP A 182 -5.09 -15.46 9.97
CA ASP A 182 -4.85 -14.65 11.17
C ASP A 182 -4.77 -15.50 12.44
N ALA A 183 -5.69 -16.46 12.59
CA ALA A 183 -5.69 -17.35 13.73
C ALA A 183 -4.42 -18.22 13.77
N LEU A 184 -3.95 -18.69 12.60
CA LEU A 184 -2.72 -19.48 12.49
C LEU A 184 -1.49 -18.65 12.87
N ILE A 185 -1.42 -17.39 12.44
CA ILE A 185 -0.33 -16.47 12.80
C ILE A 185 -0.33 -16.21 14.30
N ARG A 186 -1.48 -15.86 14.90
CA ARG A 186 -1.59 -15.61 16.34
C ARG A 186 -1.16 -16.81 17.17
N GLN A 187 -1.52 -18.02 16.75
CA GLN A 187 -1.11 -19.24 17.43
C GLN A 187 0.42 -19.44 17.35
N GLN A 188 1.02 -19.19 16.19
CA GLN A 188 2.48 -19.27 16.03
C GLN A 188 3.20 -18.21 16.86
N GLU A 189 2.69 -16.98 16.90
CA GLU A 189 3.22 -15.93 17.75
C GLU A 189 3.11 -16.28 19.24
N ALA A 190 1.99 -16.85 19.69
CA ALA A 190 1.84 -17.31 21.07
C ALA A 190 2.86 -18.40 21.41
N ASN A 191 3.05 -19.38 20.51
CA ASN A 191 4.05 -20.42 20.68
C ASN A 191 5.47 -19.83 20.73
N LEU A 192 5.81 -18.89 19.85
CA LEU A 192 7.09 -18.20 19.88
C LEU A 192 7.30 -17.38 21.15
N ARG A 193 6.25 -16.75 21.70
CA ARG A 193 6.33 -16.04 22.98
C ARG A 193 6.62 -17.01 24.13
N THR A 194 6.00 -18.19 24.16
CA THR A 194 6.28 -19.19 25.20
C THR A 194 7.73 -19.70 25.11
N VAL A 195 8.20 -20.06 23.90
CA VAL A 195 9.58 -20.52 23.68
C VAL A 195 10.59 -19.40 23.97
N GLY A 196 10.28 -18.17 23.57
CA GLY A 196 11.09 -16.99 23.82
C GLY A 196 11.20 -16.60 25.30
N HIS A 197 10.17 -16.92 26.10
CA HIS A 197 10.19 -16.72 27.55
C HIS A 197 10.97 -17.83 28.27
N THR A 198 10.98 -19.05 27.73
CA THR A 198 11.78 -20.17 28.25
C THR A 198 13.24 -20.16 27.78
N ARG A 199 13.59 -19.32 26.80
CA ARG A 199 14.99 -19.08 26.48
C ARG A 199 15.58 -18.34 27.67
N PRO A 200 16.52 -18.92 28.44
CA PRO A 200 17.14 -18.19 29.53
C PRO A 200 17.70 -16.89 28.93
N LYS A 201 17.33 -15.74 29.53
CA LYS A 201 18.00 -14.47 29.27
C LYS A 201 19.47 -14.81 29.27
N ARG A 202 20.07 -14.71 28.08
CA ARG A 202 21.46 -14.98 27.73
C ARG A 202 22.25 -15.18 29.01
N ALA A 203 22.47 -16.44 29.42
CA ALA A 203 23.27 -16.76 30.60
C ALA A 203 24.45 -15.80 30.54
N GLU A 204 24.51 -14.86 31.49
CA GLU A 204 25.62 -13.93 31.54
C GLU A 204 26.83 -14.85 31.52
N ILE A 205 27.55 -14.83 30.41
CA ILE A 205 28.84 -15.47 30.35
C ILE A 205 29.60 -14.64 31.36
N VAL A 206 29.68 -15.14 32.59
CA VAL A 206 30.58 -14.63 33.59
C VAL A 206 31.93 -14.93 32.99
N ILE A 207 32.43 -13.99 32.18
CA ILE A 207 33.79 -14.00 31.71
C ILE A 207 34.57 -13.88 33.03
N PRO A 208 35.25 -14.94 33.49
CA PRO A 208 36.06 -14.81 34.69
C PRO A 208 36.99 -13.60 34.47
N PRO A 209 37.22 -12.75 35.48
CA PRO A 209 38.12 -11.62 35.31
C PRO A 209 39.38 -12.16 34.65
N ARG A 210 39.72 -11.62 33.47
CA ARG A 210 40.92 -12.02 32.73
C ARG A 210 42.02 -12.08 33.78
N ARG A 211 42.54 -13.27 34.05
CA ARG A 211 43.75 -13.39 34.87
C ARG A 211 44.71 -12.38 34.27
N ALA A 212 45.09 -11.37 35.06
CA ALA A 212 46.07 -10.39 34.63
C ALA A 212 47.22 -11.24 34.10
N VAL A 213 47.44 -11.18 32.79
CA VAL A 213 48.55 -11.89 32.17
C VAL A 213 49.75 -11.20 32.78
N SER A 214 50.37 -11.85 33.77
CA SER A 214 51.55 -11.32 34.43
C SER A 214 52.57 -11.03 33.33
N ARG A 215 53.07 -9.79 33.30
CA ARG A 215 54.11 -9.40 32.35
C ARG A 215 55.22 -10.44 32.45
N PRO A 216 55.63 -11.07 31.34
CA PRO A 216 56.71 -12.05 31.37
C PRO A 216 57.97 -11.41 31.99
N GLU A 217 58.54 -12.06 32.99
CA GLU A 217 59.72 -11.61 33.76
C GLU A 217 60.90 -11.15 32.89
N TRP A 218 61.05 -11.72 31.69
CA TRP A 218 62.12 -11.33 30.75
C TRP A 218 61.99 -9.91 30.21
N LEU A 219 60.80 -9.31 30.31
CA LEU A 219 60.51 -7.95 29.84
C LEU A 219 60.91 -6.87 30.85
N ASP A 220 61.14 -7.26 32.11
CA ASP A 220 61.56 -6.37 33.20
C ASP A 220 63.05 -6.58 33.56
N ARG A 221 63.75 -7.44 32.81
CA ARG A 221 65.21 -7.60 32.92
C ARG A 221 65.90 -6.52 32.09
N ASP A 222 66.81 -5.78 32.73
CA ASP A 222 67.68 -4.86 32.04
C ASP A 222 68.52 -5.60 30.98
N PRO A 223 68.72 -5.02 29.78
CA PRO A 223 69.49 -5.65 28.73
C PRO A 223 70.92 -5.90 29.22
N THR A 224 71.33 -7.18 29.20
CA THR A 224 72.70 -7.59 29.53
C THR A 224 73.68 -6.76 28.69
N PRO A 225 74.63 -6.02 29.30
CA PRO A 225 75.55 -5.18 28.54
C PRO A 225 76.39 -6.08 27.64
N LEU A 226 76.38 -5.76 26.33
CA LEU A 226 77.19 -6.45 25.34
C LEU A 226 78.68 -6.29 25.70
N PRO A 227 79.49 -7.37 25.59
CA PRO A 227 80.90 -7.27 25.91
C PRO A 227 81.57 -6.32 24.92
N HIS A 228 82.19 -5.26 25.46
CA HIS A 228 83.06 -4.38 24.68
C HIS A 228 84.25 -5.19 24.16
N ARG A 229 84.43 -5.18 22.84
CA ARG A 229 85.65 -5.63 22.15
C ARG A 229 86.52 -4.44 21.84
#